data_AF-A0ABD4ZN45-F1
#
_entry.id   AF-A0ABD4ZN45-F1
#
_cell.length_a   1.000
_cell.length_b   1.000
_cell.length_c   1.000
_cell.angle_alpha   90.00
_cell.angle_beta   90.00
_cell.angle_gamma   90.00
#
_symmetry.space_group_name_H-M   'P 1'
#
loop_
_entity.id
_entity.type
_entity.pdbx_description
1 polymer ?
#
loop_
_entity_poly.entity_id
_entity_poly.type
_entity_poly.pdbx_seq_one_letter_code
_entity_poly.pdbx_strand_id
1 'polypeptide(L)' 'MAGKTGTTETNFDSSKTNDQWVIGYTPEVVIATWLGFQETSKTHYLEGSSATYASQVFNSQASGILPQVKQAQFPVA' A
#
# COMPACT_ATOMS: atom_id res chain seq x y z
N MET A 1 -5.52 -1.30 -13.93
CA MET A 1 -4.76 -1.76 -12.74
C MET A 1 -5.73 -2.43 -11.79
N ALA A 2 -5.31 -3.51 -11.15
CA ALA A 2 -6.00 -4.13 -10.02
C ALA A 2 -5.14 -3.96 -8.77
N GLY A 3 -5.74 -4.00 -7.58
CA GLY A 3 -4.97 -3.85 -6.36
C GLY A 3 -5.77 -4.14 -5.10
N LYS A 4 -5.04 -4.28 -3.99
CA LYS A 4 -5.59 -4.56 -2.66
C LYS A 4 -4.81 -3.79 -1.59
N THR A 5 -5.54 -3.31 -0.60
CA THR A 5 -5.00 -2.73 0.61
C THR A 5 -4.99 -3.74 1.76
N GLY A 6 -4.09 -3.56 2.72
CA GLY A 6 -4.06 -4.35 3.95
C GLY A 6 -3.50 -3.54 5.12
N THR A 7 -4.01 -3.76 6.32
CA THR A 7 -3.54 -3.15 7.57
C THR A 7 -3.26 -4.24 8.59
N THR A 8 -2.38 -3.97 9.54
CA THR A 8 -2.23 -4.76 10.77
C THR A 8 -2.41 -3.85 11.97
N GLU A 9 -2.92 -4.42 13.06
CA GLU A 9 -3.10 -3.73 14.31
C GLU A 9 -1.81 -3.75 15.16
N THR A 10 -1.66 -2.79 16.07
CA THR A 10 -0.59 -2.86 17.06
C THR A 10 -0.85 -3.97 18.09
N ASN A 11 0.21 -4.50 18.69
CA ASN A 11 0.09 -5.52 19.73
C ASN A 11 -0.41 -4.98 21.09
N PHE A 12 -0.36 -3.67 21.30
CA PHE A 12 -0.73 -3.02 22.56
C PHE A 12 -2.13 -2.38 22.53
N ASP A 13 -2.65 -2.07 21.34
CA ASP A 13 -4.00 -1.51 21.14
C ASP A 13 -4.48 -1.85 19.72
N SER A 14 -5.53 -2.66 19.62
CA SER A 14 -6.08 -3.11 18.35
C SER A 14 -6.80 -2.03 17.55
N SER A 15 -7.03 -0.85 18.14
CA SER A 15 -7.57 0.32 17.43
C SER A 15 -6.51 1.14 16.69
N LYS A 16 -5.22 0.83 16.93
CA LYS A 16 -4.07 1.52 16.33
C LYS A 16 -3.46 0.68 15.22
N THR A 17 -2.88 1.35 14.22
CA THR A 17 -2.33 0.69 13.04
C THR A 17 -0.81 0.54 13.18
N ASN A 18 -0.32 -0.67 12.93
CA ASN A 18 1.10 -0.98 12.90
C ASN A 18 1.63 -0.85 11.46
N ASP A 19 1.09 -1.66 10.55
CA ASP A 19 1.49 -1.67 9.15
C ASP A 19 0.36 -1.19 8.24
N GLN A 20 0.74 -0.49 7.18
CA GLN A 20 -0.12 -0.19 6.04
C GLN A 20 0.50 -0.69 4.74
N TRP A 21 -0.27 -1.47 3.98
CA TRP A 21 0.13 -2.05 2.71
C TRP A 21 -0.80 -1.62 1.58
N VAL A 22 -0.22 -1.37 0.41
CA VAL A 22 -0.92 -1.34 -0.88
C VAL A 22 -0.13 -2.17 -1.87
N ILE A 23 -0.79 -3.15 -2.48
CA ILE A 23 -0.24 -3.91 -3.60
C ILE A 23 -1.14 -3.64 -4.80
N GLY A 24 -0.55 -3.23 -5.92
CA GLY A 24 -1.27 -3.01 -7.16
C GLY A 24 -0.47 -3.49 -8.35
N TYR A 25 -1.17 -3.96 -9.38
CA TYR A 25 -0.54 -4.55 -10.55
C TYR A 25 -1.31 -4.27 -11.84
N THR A 26 -0.56 -4.32 -12.94
CA THR A 26 -1.04 -4.49 -14.31
C THR A 26 -0.45 -5.82 -14.83
N PRO A 27 -0.76 -6.27 -16.06
CA PRO A 27 -0.07 -7.41 -16.65
C PRO A 27 1.45 -7.24 -16.77
N GLU A 28 1.95 -6.00 -16.76
CA GLU A 28 3.34 -5.66 -17.11
C GLU A 28 4.17 -5.17 -15.90
N VAL A 29 3.53 -4.82 -14.77
CA VAL A 29 4.23 -4.37 -13.56
C VAL A 29 3.45 -4.68 -12.29
N VAL A 30 4.17 -5.00 -11.22
CA VAL A 30 3.67 -5.11 -9.84
C VAL A 30 4.36 -4.05 -8.97
N ILE A 31 3.57 -3.32 -8.19
CA ILE A 31 4.05 -2.34 -7.21
C ILE A 31 3.54 -2.78 -5.83
N ALA A 32 4.47 -2.98 -4.89
CA ALA A 32 4.15 -3.32 -3.50
C ALA A 32 4.74 -2.24 -2.58
N THR A 33 3.87 -1.56 -1.85
CA THR A 33 4.24 -0.45 -0.97
C THR A 33 3.85 -0.78 0.45
N TRP A 34 4.83 -0.67 1.36
CA TRP A 34 4.65 -0.79 2.80
C TRP A 34 4.98 0.53 3.48
N LEU A 35 4.22 0.87 4.51
CA LEU A 35 4.52 1.91 5.48
C LEU A 35 4.37 1.36 6.89
N GLY A 36 5.32 1.70 7.74
CA GLY A 36 5.32 1.36 9.17
C GLY A 36 6.55 1.97 9.85
N PHE A 37 6.54 1.93 11.18
CA PHE A 37 7.74 2.24 11.96
C PHE A 37 8.64 1.01 12.03
N GLN A 38 9.96 1.23 12.12
CA GLN A 38 10.90 0.13 12.36
C GLN A 38 10.61 -0.56 13.71
N GLU A 39 10.31 0.23 14.73
CA GLU A 39 9.87 -0.25 16.04
C GLU A 39 8.54 0.41 16.41
N THR A 40 7.46 -0.37 16.33
CA THR A 40 6.12 0.10 16.70
C THR A 40 5.96 0.11 18.22
N SER A 41 5.51 1.24 18.75
CA SER A 41 5.38 1.49 20.18
C SER A 41 4.21 2.43 20.48
N LYS A 42 3.88 2.62 21.76
CA LYS A 42 2.77 3.50 22.19
C LYS A 42 2.94 4.97 21.75
N THR A 43 4.15 5.38 21.40
CA THR A 43 4.47 6.73 20.90
C THR A 43 4.84 6.76 19.41
N HIS A 44 5.00 5.60 18.78
CA HIS A 44 5.34 5.46 17.36
C HIS A 44 4.46 4.40 16.73
N TYR A 45 3.32 4.82 16.17
CA TYR A 45 2.36 3.99 15.48
C TYR A 45 1.69 4.81 14.36
N LEU A 46 1.08 4.14 13.39
CA LEU A 46 0.34 4.82 12.32
C LEU A 46 -1.12 5.04 12.73
N GLU A 47 -1.68 6.16 12.29
CA GLU A 47 -3.13 6.40 12.38
C GLU A 47 -3.85 6.05 11.08
N GLY A 48 -5.17 5.88 11.17
CA GLY A 48 -6.01 5.57 10.01
C GLY A 48 -5.69 4.22 9.38
N SER A 49 -5.99 4.10 8.09
CA SER A 49 -5.85 2.85 7.33
C SER A 49 -4.93 3.02 6.14
N SER A 50 -4.61 1.93 5.44
CA SER A 50 -3.82 1.98 4.20
C SER A 50 -4.44 2.84 3.11
N ALA A 51 -5.75 3.09 3.16
CA ALA A 51 -6.42 4.05 2.27
C ALA A 51 -6.00 5.51 2.55
N THR A 52 -5.44 5.79 3.73
CA THR A 52 -5.04 7.13 4.16
C THR A 52 -3.63 7.48 3.68
N TYR A 53 -2.59 6.77 4.13
CA TYR A 53 -1.21 7.16 3.86
C TYR A 53 -0.54 6.28 2.79
N ALA A 54 -0.62 4.96 2.93
CA ALA A 54 0.04 4.05 1.97
C ALA A 54 -0.51 4.22 0.54
N SER A 55 -1.80 4.46 0.38
CA SER A 55 -2.40 4.77 -0.93
C SER A 55 -1.89 6.06 -1.57
N GLN A 56 -1.55 7.09 -0.78
CA GLN A 56 -1.00 8.33 -1.34
C GLN A 56 0.41 8.12 -1.88
N VAL A 57 1.25 7.40 -1.13
CA VAL A 57 2.60 7.04 -1.57
C VAL A 57 2.54 6.13 -2.80
N PHE A 58 1.68 5.09 -2.75
CA PHE A 58 1.44 4.21 -3.89
C PHE A 58 0.98 4.99 -5.12
N ASN A 59 0.05 5.93 -4.99
CA ASN A 59 -0.46 6.70 -6.12
C ASN A 59 0.63 7.59 -6.74
N SER A 60 1.50 8.19 -5.92
CA SER A 60 2.65 8.96 -6.39
C SER A 60 3.63 8.08 -7.18
N GLN A 61 3.98 6.91 -6.63
CA GLN A 61 4.84 5.93 -7.29
C GLN A 61 4.23 5.44 -8.61
N ALA A 62 2.96 5.00 -8.58
CA ALA A 62 2.26 4.50 -9.74
C ALA A 62 2.13 5.57 -10.84
N SER A 63 1.85 6.83 -10.47
CA SER A 63 1.76 7.93 -11.42
C SER A 63 3.09 8.21 -12.14
N GLY A 64 4.23 8.01 -11.47
CA GLY A 64 5.56 8.10 -12.09
C GLY A 64 5.94 6.88 -12.92
N ILE A 65 5.55 5.68 -12.49
CA ILE A 65 5.95 4.41 -13.12
C ILE A 65 5.08 4.09 -14.34
N LEU A 66 3.76 4.18 -14.22
CA LEU A 66 2.83 3.67 -15.24
C LEU A 66 3.02 4.25 -16.64
N PRO A 67 3.34 5.56 -16.83
CA PRO A 67 3.61 6.10 -18.16
C PRO A 67 4.83 5.47 -18.86
N GLN A 68 5.75 4.85 -18.10
CA GLN A 68 6.97 4.21 -18.60
C GLN A 68 6.80 2.71 -18.87
N VAL A 69 5.64 2.15 -18.54
CA VAL A 69 5.35 0.72 -18.70
C VAL A 69 4.36 0.53 -19.85
N LYS A 70 4.54 -0.53 -20.62
CA LYS A 70 3.59 -0.92 -21.68
C LYS A 70 2.19 -1.06 -21.08
N GLN A 71 1.21 -0.47 -21.74
CA GLN A 71 -0.19 -0.59 -21.33
C GLN A 71 -0.79 -1.86 -21.95
N ALA A 72 -1.26 -2.76 -21.11
CA ALA A 72 -1.93 -4.00 -21.51
C ALA A 72 -3.23 -4.19 -20.70
N GLN A 73 -4.26 -4.73 -21.34
CA GLN A 73 -5.49 -5.13 -20.66
C GLN A 73 -5.29 -6.47 -19.95
N PHE A 74 -6.02 -6.69 -18.85
CA PHE A 74 -6.05 -7.99 -18.22
C PHE A 74 -6.69 -9.03 -19.15
N PRO A 75 -6.13 -10.25 -19.23
CA PRO A 75 -6.78 -11.32 -19.96
C PRO A 75 -8.13 -11.63 -19.32
N VAL A 76 -9.14 -11.86 -20.15
CA VAL A 76 -10.43 -12.39 -19.72
C VAL A 76 -10.25 -13.89 -19.48
N ALA A 77 -10.75 -14.38 -18.35
CA ALA A 77 -10.71 -15.79 -17.99
C ALA A 77 -11.69 -16.63 -18.84
#